data_AF-A0A2A3TAT3-F1
#
_entry.id   AF-A0A2A3TAT3-F1
#
_cell.length_a   1.000
_cell.length_b   1.000
_cell.length_c   1.000
_cell.angle_alpha   90.00
_cell.angle_beta   90.00
_cell.angle_gamma   90.00
#
_symmetry.space_group_name_H-M   'P 1'
#
loop_
_entity.id
_entity.type
_entity.pdbx_description
1 polymer ?
#
loop_
_entity_poly.entity_id
_entity_poly.type
_entity_poly.pdbx_seq_one_letter_code
_entity_poly.pdbx_strand_id
1 'polypeptide(L)'
;MLLSNLSISKKLFASFIVVVSLTLVLGLVAYVNVTSMAHDFEFLVEHDLLVLEKSAQLQGFVVDAETGQRGFIITGEEEFLEPYVS
;
A
#
# COMPACT_ATOMS: atom_id res chain seq x y z
N MET A 1 33.62 -7.02 -33.94
CA MET A 1 34.19 -7.14 -35.30
C MET A 1 33.45 -6.31 -36.36
N LEU A 2 32.13 -6.10 -36.26
CA LEU A 2 31.34 -5.33 -37.26
C LEU A 2 31.47 -3.79 -37.16
N LEU A 3 31.89 -3.23 -36.02
CA LEU A 3 31.93 -1.77 -35.79
C LEU A 3 33.24 -1.10 -36.24
N SER A 4 34.28 -1.85 -36.60
CA SER A 4 35.62 -1.32 -36.88
C SER A 4 35.73 -0.59 -38.23
N ASN A 5 34.95 -1.01 -39.24
CA ASN A 5 34.91 -0.44 -40.60
C ASN A 5 34.00 0.79 -40.76
N LEU A 6 33.47 1.33 -39.67
CA LEU A 6 32.66 2.55 -39.67
C LEU A 6 33.55 3.79 -39.55
N SER A 7 33.22 4.85 -40.31
CA SER A 7 33.89 6.15 -40.20
C SER A 7 33.76 6.69 -38.76
N ILE A 8 34.72 7.53 -38.35
CA ILE A 8 34.81 8.08 -36.99
C ILE A 8 33.48 8.71 -36.54
N SER A 9 32.81 9.44 -37.44
CA SER A 9 31.48 10.02 -37.19
C SER A 9 30.43 8.98 -36.83
N LYS A 10 30.39 7.84 -37.53
CA LYS A 10 29.41 6.77 -37.26
C LYS A 10 29.66 6.07 -35.92
N LYS A 11 30.93 5.97 -35.48
CA LYS A 11 31.28 5.45 -34.15
C LYS A 11 30.81 6.38 -33.02
N LEU A 12 30.95 7.70 -33.20
CA LEU A 12 30.42 8.70 -32.27
C LEU A 12 28.89 8.62 -32.16
N PHE A 13 28.19 8.60 -33.30
CA PHE A 13 26.73 8.44 -33.31
C PHE A 13 26.26 7.14 -32.65
N ALA A 14 26.98 6.03 -32.86
CA ALA A 14 26.64 4.75 -32.22
C ALA A 14 26.69 4.84 -30.68
N SER A 15 27.70 5.51 -30.11
CA SER A 15 27.78 5.71 -28.65
C SER A 15 26.62 6.55 -28.11
N PHE A 16 26.20 7.57 -28.85
CA PHE A 16 25.07 8.41 -28.47
C PHE A 16 23.75 7.62 -28.49
N ILE A 17 23.54 6.79 -29.52
CA ILE A 17 22.37 5.89 -29.61
C ILE A 17 22.31 4.94 -28.42
N VAL A 18 23.45 4.39 -27.98
CA VAL A 18 23.52 3.49 -26.82
C VAL A 18 23.12 4.23 -25.53
N VAL A 19 23.57 5.47 -25.33
CA VAL A 19 23.20 6.25 -24.14
C VAL A 19 21.71 6.61 -24.15
N VAL A 20 21.18 7.02 -25.32
CA VAL A 20 19.77 7.35 -25.47
C VAL A 20 18.89 6.11 -25.24
N SER A 21 19.25 4.96 -25.81
CA SER A 21 18.48 3.73 -25.63
C SER A 21 18.52 3.27 -24.18
N LEU A 22 19.67 3.35 -23.51
CA LEU A 22 19.79 3.05 -22.09
C LEU A 22 18.89 3.96 -21.24
N THR A 23 18.91 5.27 -21.52
CA THR A 23 18.05 6.24 -20.84
C THR A 23 16.57 5.94 -21.04
N LEU A 24 16.18 5.55 -22.25
CA LEU A 24 14.80 5.15 -22.58
C LEU A 24 14.37 3.91 -21.81
N VAL A 25 15.23 2.89 -21.73
CA VAL A 25 14.96 1.68 -20.96
C VAL A 25 14.80 2.01 -19.48
N LEU A 26 15.68 2.84 -18.91
CA LEU A 26 15.57 3.28 -17.52
C LEU A 26 14.26 4.05 -17.28
N GLY A 27 13.86 4.91 -18.21
CA GLY A 27 12.59 5.63 -18.15
C GLY A 27 11.38 4.71 -18.18
N LEU A 28 11.39 3.69 -19.04
CA LEU A 28 10.33 2.68 -19.11
C LEU A 28 10.25 1.85 -17.82
N VAL A 29 11.40 1.40 -17.30
CA VAL A 29 11.48 0.68 -16.03
C VAL A 29 10.95 1.55 -14.90
N ALA A 30 11.37 2.81 -14.82
CA ALA A 30 10.88 3.75 -13.81
C ALA A 30 9.36 3.95 -13.92
N TYR A 31 8.83 4.11 -15.13
CA TYR A 31 7.40 4.27 -15.36
C TYR A 31 6.60 3.05 -14.86
N VAL A 32 7.01 1.84 -15.22
CA VAL A 32 6.36 0.60 -14.74
C VAL A 32 6.42 0.50 -13.22
N ASN A 33 7.59 0.75 -12.61
CA ASN A 33 7.74 0.71 -11.15
C ASN A 33 6.83 1.72 -10.44
N VAL A 34 6.74 2.96 -10.94
CA VAL A 34 5.89 4.00 -10.34
C VAL A 34 4.42 3.62 -10.43
N THR A 35 3.97 3.06 -11.56
CA THR A 35 2.58 2.61 -11.71
C THR A 35 2.25 1.41 -10.81
N SER A 36 3.19 0.48 -10.63
CA SER A 36 3.01 -0.65 -9.70
C SER A 36 2.97 -0.17 -8.25
N MET A 37 3.86 0.74 -7.85
CA MET A 37 3.86 1.31 -6.49
C MET A 37 2.56 2.06 -6.18
N ALA A 38 1.99 2.79 -7.15
CA ALA A 38 0.73 3.50 -6.94
C ALA A 38 -0.43 2.54 -6.62
N HIS A 39 -0.48 1.38 -7.28
CA HIS A 39 -1.52 0.36 -7.06
C HIS A 39 -1.34 -0.35 -5.70
N ASP A 40 -0.11 -0.61 -5.28
CA ASP A 40 0.17 -1.22 -3.97
C ASP A 40 -0.26 -0.31 -2.80
N PHE A 41 -0.10 1.01 -2.96
CA PHE A 41 -0.56 2.00 -1.97
C PHE A 41 -2.08 2.04 -1.85
N GLU A 42 -2.81 1.98 -2.96
CA GLU A 42 -4.26 1.97 -2.97
C GLU A 42 -4.81 0.74 -2.23
N PHE A 43 -4.24 -0.44 -2.51
CA PHE A 43 -4.63 -1.69 -1.85
C PHE A 43 -4.41 -1.67 -0.33
N LEU A 44 -3.24 -1.19 0.13
CA LEU A 44 -2.92 -1.09 1.56
C LEU A 44 -3.88 -0.16 2.32
N VAL A 45 -4.24 0.97 1.71
CA VAL A 45 -5.10 1.97 2.35
C VAL A 45 -6.57 1.52 2.34
N GLU A 46 -7.06 1.01 1.22
CA GLU A 46 -8.48 0.68 1.07
C GLU A 46 -8.86 -0.60 1.82
N HIS A 47 -7.95 -1.57 1.89
CA HIS A 47 -8.26 -2.89 2.44
C HIS A 47 -7.61 -3.12 3.81
N ASP A 48 -6.29 -3.07 3.89
CA ASP A 48 -5.58 -3.57 5.08
C ASP A 48 -5.73 -2.63 6.29
N LEU A 49 -5.56 -1.32 6.09
CA LEU A 49 -5.78 -0.33 7.17
C LEU A 49 -7.24 -0.30 7.62
N LEU A 50 -8.17 -0.46 6.68
CA LEU A 50 -9.60 -0.50 6.97
C LEU A 50 -9.94 -1.71 7.84
N VAL A 51 -9.42 -2.90 7.52
CA VAL A 51 -9.65 -4.10 8.32
C VAL A 51 -9.07 -3.93 9.74
N LEU A 52 -7.87 -3.35 9.86
CA LEU A 52 -7.26 -3.10 11.17
C LEU A 52 -8.10 -2.15 12.02
N GLU A 53 -8.56 -1.04 11.45
CA GLU A 53 -9.41 -0.06 12.13
C GLU A 53 -10.71 -0.69 12.60
N LYS A 54 -11.40 -1.42 11.72
CA LYS A 54 -12.68 -2.07 12.03
C LYS A 54 -12.50 -3.16 13.10
N SER A 55 -11.39 -3.89 13.07
CA SER A 55 -11.06 -4.86 14.12
C SER A 55 -10.84 -4.20 15.47
N ALA A 56 -10.17 -3.05 15.52
CA ALA A 56 -9.95 -2.31 16.75
C ALA A 56 -11.26 -1.73 17.32
N GLN A 57 -12.15 -1.22 16.45
CA GLN A 57 -13.48 -0.77 16.85
C GLN A 57 -14.33 -1.91 17.42
N LEU A 58 -14.36 -3.07 16.74
CA LEU A 58 -15.08 -4.24 17.21
C LEU A 58 -14.56 -4.71 18.57
N GLN A 59 -13.24 -4.73 18.75
CA GLN A 59 -12.64 -5.04 20.05
C GLN A 59 -13.10 -4.07 21.14
N GLY A 60 -13.16 -2.77 20.84
CA GLY A 60 -13.72 -1.77 21.75
C GLY A 60 -15.15 -2.10 22.18
N PHE A 61 -16.04 -2.35 21.21
CA PHE A 61 -17.43 -2.73 21.52
C PHE A 61 -17.54 -3.99 22.38
N VAL A 62 -16.70 -5.00 22.12
CA VAL A 62 -16.69 -6.24 22.92
C VAL A 62 -16.22 -5.97 24.35
N VAL A 63 -15.21 -5.11 24.54
CA VAL A 63 -14.71 -4.74 25.88
C VAL A 63 -15.76 -3.93 26.64
N ASP A 64 -16.44 -3.00 25.98
CA ASP A 64 -17.50 -2.20 26.59
C ASP A 64 -18.70 -3.09 26.98
N ALA A 65 -19.10 -4.02 26.11
CA ALA A 65 -20.11 -5.03 26.39
C ALA A 65 -19.72 -5.93 27.58
N GLU A 66 -18.49 -6.43 27.63
CA GLU A 66 -18.00 -7.24 28.76
C GLU A 66 -18.01 -6.43 30.07
N THR A 67 -17.56 -5.18 30.02
CA THR A 67 -17.52 -4.29 31.19
C THR A 67 -18.92 -3.98 31.69
N GLY A 68 -19.86 -3.71 30.77
CA GLY A 68 -21.28 -3.54 31.06
C GLY A 68 -21.91 -4.77 31.68
N GLN A 69 -21.68 -5.96 31.09
CA GLN A 69 -22.16 -7.22 31.65
C GLN A 69 -21.65 -7.44 33.09
N ARG A 70 -20.35 -7.19 33.33
CA ARG A 70 -19.77 -7.29 34.68
C ARG A 70 -20.40 -6.28 35.64
N GLY A 71 -20.64 -5.04 35.20
CA GLY A 71 -21.35 -4.01 35.97
C GLY A 71 -22.74 -4.47 36.40
N PHE A 72 -23.56 -4.93 35.44
CA PHE A 72 -24.89 -5.47 35.71
C PHE A 72 -24.88 -6.66 36.67
N ILE A 73 -23.96 -7.61 36.52
CA ILE A 73 -23.85 -8.77 37.43
C ILE A 73 -23.56 -8.33 38.86
N ILE A 74 -22.79 -7.26 39.06
CA ILE A 74 -22.38 -6.78 40.39
C ILE A 74 -23.48 -5.92 41.04
N THR A 75 -24.13 -5.05 40.26
CA THR A 75 -25.06 -4.04 40.80
C THR A 75 -26.54 -4.41 40.62
N GLY A 76 -26.85 -5.23 39.61
CA GLY A 76 -28.21 -5.51 39.16
C GLY A 76 -28.85 -4.38 38.34
N GLU A 77 -28.13 -3.31 38.04
CA GLU A 77 -28.69 -2.14 37.33
C GLU A 77 -28.63 -2.30 35.81
N GLU A 78 -29.80 -2.29 35.16
CA GLU A 78 -29.93 -2.53 33.71
C GLU A 78 -29.23 -1.48 32.84
N GLU A 79 -28.90 -0.30 33.38
CA GLU A 79 -28.15 0.76 32.67
C GLU A 79 -26.80 0.25 32.14
N PHE A 80 -26.15 -0.68 32.86
CA PHE A 80 -24.90 -1.28 32.42
C PHE A 80 -25.04 -2.19 31.18
N LEU A 81 -26.26 -2.56 30.78
CA LEU A 81 -26.51 -3.36 29.57
C LEU A 81 -26.69 -2.51 28.30
N GLU A 82 -26.61 -1.17 28.39
CA GLU A 82 -26.67 -0.26 27.24
C GLU A 82 -25.74 -0.67 26.07
N PRO A 83 -24.48 -1.10 26.29
CA PRO A 83 -23.57 -1.44 25.18
C PRO A 83 -24.02 -2.65 24.32
N TYR A 84 -25.01 -3.43 24.76
CA TYR A 84 -25.58 -4.53 23.97
C TYR A 84 -26.72 -4.08 23.05
N VAL A 85 -27.34 -2.94 23.33
CA VAL A 85 -28.54 -2.44 22.65
C VAL A 85 -28.28 -1.15 21.86
N SER A 86 -27.13 -0.51 22.05
CA SER A 86 -26.67 0.70 21.36
C SER A 86 -26.10 0.44 19.97
#